data_AF-A0A1C6C0V7-F1
#
_entry.id   AF-A0A1C6C0V7-F1
#
_cell.length_a   1.000
_cell.length_b   1.000
_cell.length_c   1.000
_cell.angle_alpha   90.00
_cell.angle_beta   90.00
_cell.angle_gamma   90.00
#
_symmetry.space_group_name_H-M   'P 1'
#
loop_
_entity.id
_entity.type
_entity.pdbx_description
1 polymer ?
#
loop_
_entity_poly.entity_id
_entity_poly.type
_entity_poly.pdbx_seq_one_letter_code
_entity_poly.pdbx_strand_id
1 'polypeptide(L)'
;MKCEICGKEIEKSSYSSAILCSSECFGKHFWNEIVKDKNNRIIINGNCYVDGGNKPNAIHTSWLGFNGNKFNIEFFDGRKLTTNNLWSNGEVPKEYRKLLPDNAKLIR
;
A
#
# COMPACT_ATOMS: atom_id res chain seq x y z
N MET A 1 -18.82 -14.55 16.00
CA MET A 1 -17.84 -14.78 14.89
C MET A 1 -16.42 -14.64 15.44
N LYS A 2 -15.38 -15.16 14.78
CA LYS A 2 -13.99 -15.11 15.28
C LYS A 2 -13.14 -14.17 14.44
N CYS A 3 -12.35 -13.32 15.09
CA CYS A 3 -11.41 -12.44 14.44
C CYS A 3 -10.36 -13.24 13.65
N GLU A 4 -10.17 -12.93 12.37
CA GLU A 4 -9.21 -13.63 11.49
C GLU A 4 -7.75 -13.39 11.89
N ILE A 5 -7.47 -12.33 12.66
CA ILE A 5 -6.12 -11.97 13.08
C ILE A 5 -5.76 -12.51 14.45
N CYS A 6 -6.66 -12.37 15.44
CA CYS A 6 -6.36 -12.73 16.84
C CYS A 6 -7.22 -13.87 17.39
N GLY A 7 -8.18 -14.40 16.61
CA GLY A 7 -9.06 -15.49 17.03
C GLY A 7 -10.13 -15.13 18.06
N LYS A 8 -10.18 -13.88 18.54
CA LYS A 8 -11.14 -13.43 19.55
C LYS A 8 -12.57 -13.55 19.05
N GLU A 9 -13.47 -14.01 19.91
CA GLU A 9 -14.91 -14.02 19.63
C GLU A 9 -15.48 -12.60 19.69
N ILE A 10 -16.21 -12.22 18.65
CA ILE A 10 -16.84 -10.92 18.49
C ILE A 10 -18.29 -11.05 18.03
N GLU A 11 -19.10 -10.08 18.43
CA GLU A 11 -20.51 -9.95 18.03
C GLU A 11 -20.69 -9.08 16.78
N LYS A 12 -19.79 -8.10 16.58
CA LYS A 12 -19.79 -7.19 15.43
C LYS A 12 -18.38 -7.06 14.87
N SER A 13 -18.25 -7.18 13.54
CA SER A 13 -16.99 -6.93 12.82
C SER A 13 -16.83 -5.44 12.51
N SER A 14 -15.60 -5.03 12.19
CA SER A 14 -15.36 -3.74 11.54
C SER A 14 -15.98 -3.68 10.14
N TYR A 15 -16.07 -2.46 9.57
CA TYR A 15 -16.49 -2.19 8.19
C TYR A 15 -15.42 -2.66 7.17
N SER A 16 -15.21 -3.97 7.11
CA SER A 16 -14.29 -4.66 6.22
C SER A 16 -14.92 -5.97 5.77
N SER A 17 -14.46 -6.52 4.65
CA SER A 17 -14.85 -7.86 4.20
C SER A 17 -14.37 -8.96 5.16
N ALA A 18 -13.22 -8.74 5.82
CA ALA A 18 -12.68 -9.62 6.83
C ALA A 18 -13.32 -9.39 8.22
N ILE A 19 -13.45 -10.47 8.99
CA ILE A 19 -13.97 -10.45 10.35
C ILE A 19 -12.85 -10.00 11.30
N LEU A 20 -12.92 -8.74 11.76
CA LEU A 20 -11.88 -8.14 12.60
C LEU A 20 -12.48 -7.50 13.86
N CYS A 21 -11.78 -7.64 14.99
CA CYS A 21 -12.29 -7.22 16.29
C CYS A 21 -11.91 -5.78 16.70
N SER A 22 -10.89 -5.19 16.08
CA SER A 22 -10.33 -3.91 16.50
C SER A 22 -9.59 -3.23 15.35
N SER A 23 -9.37 -1.92 15.48
CA SER A 23 -8.55 -1.15 14.54
C SER A 23 -7.11 -1.68 14.43
N GLU A 24 -6.57 -2.27 15.49
CA GLU A 24 -5.26 -2.92 15.47
C GLU A 24 -5.27 -4.16 14.57
N CYS A 25 -6.29 -5.02 14.72
CA CYS A 25 -6.45 -6.19 13.84
C CYS A 25 -6.71 -5.75 12.39
N PHE A 26 -7.43 -4.65 12.18
CA PHE A 26 -7.58 -4.05 10.86
C PHE A 26 -6.24 -3.60 10.25
N GLY A 27 -5.39 -2.92 11.03
CA GLY A 27 -4.05 -2.54 10.58
C GLY A 27 -3.20 -3.75 10.21
N LYS A 28 -3.18 -4.79 11.06
CA LYS A 28 -2.44 -6.04 10.79
C LYS A 28 -2.97 -6.75 9.56
N HIS A 29 -4.30 -6.84 9.42
CA HIS A 29 -4.92 -7.43 8.23
C HIS A 29 -4.52 -6.67 6.97
N PHE A 30 -4.59 -5.33 6.97
CA PHE A 30 -4.19 -4.49 5.85
C PHE A 30 -2.74 -4.74 5.42
N TRP A 31 -1.80 -4.72 6.37
CA TRP A 31 -0.39 -4.97 6.05
C TRP A 31 -0.11 -6.42 5.63
N ASN A 32 -0.82 -7.40 6.19
CA ASN A 32 -0.74 -8.79 5.73
C ASN A 32 -1.18 -8.94 4.26
N GLU A 33 -2.24 -8.27 3.84
CA GLU A 33 -2.66 -8.26 2.43
C GLU A 33 -1.61 -7.59 1.54
N ILE A 34 -1.00 -6.49 1.98
CA ILE A 34 0.12 -5.85 1.26
C ILE A 34 1.31 -6.79 1.12
N VAL A 35 1.66 -7.55 2.16
CA VAL A 35 2.74 -8.55 2.12
C VAL A 35 2.44 -9.65 1.11
N LYS A 36 1.19 -10.13 1.03
CA LYS A 36 0.77 -11.12 0.01
C LYS A 36 0.91 -10.54 -1.40
N ASP A 37 0.62 -9.25 -1.56
CA ASP A 37 0.67 -8.52 -2.83
C ASP A 37 2.00 -7.75 -3.05
N LYS A 38 3.08 -8.12 -2.34
CA LYS A 38 4.35 -7.36 -2.30
C LYS A 38 4.97 -7.04 -3.66
N ASN A 39 4.71 -7.85 -4.68
CA ASN A 39 5.27 -7.67 -6.02
C ASN A 39 4.64 -6.48 -6.78
N ASN A 40 3.44 -6.08 -6.39
CA ASN A 40 2.73 -4.90 -6.94
C ASN A 40 2.91 -3.66 -6.05
N ARG A 41 3.74 -3.74 -5.00
CA ARG A 41 3.98 -2.66 -4.05
C ARG A 41 5.32 -2.00 -4.33
N ILE A 42 5.33 -0.69 -4.17
CA ILE A 42 6.50 0.15 -4.37
C ILE A 42 6.91 0.65 -3.00
N ILE A 43 8.05 0.20 -2.49
CA ILE A 43 8.56 0.59 -1.18
C ILE A 43 9.78 1.49 -1.38
N ILE A 44 9.66 2.73 -0.91
CA ILE A 44 10.70 3.76 -1.04
C ILE A 44 10.91 4.40 0.33
N ASN A 45 12.12 4.32 0.88
CA ASN A 45 12.47 4.87 2.18
C ASN A 45 11.48 4.46 3.29
N GLY A 46 11.09 3.19 3.32
CA GLY A 46 10.13 2.64 4.28
C GLY A 46 8.67 3.09 4.10
N ASN A 47 8.32 3.78 3.02
CA ASN A 47 6.94 4.13 2.68
C ASN A 47 6.40 3.21 1.58
N CYS A 48 5.16 2.75 1.75
CA CYS A 48 4.49 1.87 0.79
C CYS A 48 3.61 2.67 -0.16
N TYR A 49 3.75 2.40 -1.45
CA TYR A 49 2.96 2.96 -2.51
C TYR A 49 2.41 1.89 -3.45
N VAL A 50 1.36 2.24 -4.18
CA VAL A 50 0.80 1.45 -5.27
C VAL A 50 0.57 2.34 -6.48
N ASP A 51 0.90 1.84 -7.66
CA ASP A 51 0.63 2.54 -8.91
C ASP A 51 -0.84 2.35 -9.31
N GLY A 52 -1.57 3.46 -9.44
CA GLY A 52 -2.93 3.46 -9.98
C GLY A 52 -2.97 3.54 -11.52
N GLY A 53 -1.82 3.44 -12.17
CA GLY A 53 -1.63 3.52 -13.61
C GLY A 53 -1.51 4.97 -14.10
N ASN A 54 -0.60 5.19 -15.04
CA ASN A 54 -0.37 6.51 -15.62
C ASN A 54 -1.59 7.01 -16.42
N LYS A 55 -2.15 8.15 -16.03
CA LYS A 55 -3.32 8.80 -16.63
C LYS A 55 -2.99 10.23 -17.06
N PRO A 56 -2.20 10.41 -18.14
CA PRO A 56 -1.69 11.73 -18.55
C PRO A 56 -2.78 12.72 -18.96
N ASN A 57 -3.95 12.23 -19.41
CA ASN A 57 -5.08 13.05 -19.88
C ASN A 57 -6.25 13.08 -18.89
N ALA A 58 -5.99 12.83 -17.59
CA ALA A 58 -7.05 12.87 -16.60
C ALA A 58 -7.61 14.30 -16.46
N ILE A 59 -8.91 14.46 -16.68
CA ILE A 59 -9.64 15.73 -16.53
C ILE A 59 -9.60 16.21 -15.07
N HIS A 60 -9.67 15.27 -14.11
CA HIS A 60 -9.62 15.55 -12.68
C HIS A 60 -8.37 14.94 -12.04
N THR A 61 -7.24 15.64 -12.15
CA THR A 61 -5.97 15.21 -11.54
C THR A 61 -6.05 15.10 -10.02
N SER A 62 -6.96 15.81 -9.36
CA SER A 62 -7.24 15.72 -7.93
C SER A 62 -7.76 14.36 -7.46
N TRP A 63 -8.24 13.51 -8.38
CA TRP A 63 -8.66 12.14 -8.08
C TRP A 63 -7.54 11.12 -8.30
N LEU A 64 -6.37 11.58 -8.74
CA LEU A 64 -5.18 10.75 -8.87
C LEU A 64 -4.35 10.81 -7.60
N GLY A 65 -3.58 9.75 -7.37
CA GLY A 65 -2.56 9.71 -6.33
C GLY A 65 -1.64 10.92 -6.43
N PHE A 66 -1.42 11.60 -5.29
CA PHE A 66 -0.70 12.88 -5.20
C PHE A 66 -1.19 13.97 -6.18
N ASN A 67 -2.50 14.09 -6.38
CA ASN A 67 -3.12 15.11 -7.24
C ASN A 67 -2.59 15.14 -8.69
N GLY A 68 -2.16 14.00 -9.23
CA GLY A 68 -1.68 13.94 -10.61
C GLY A 68 -0.20 14.31 -10.77
N ASN A 69 0.54 14.47 -9.68
CA ASN A 69 1.97 14.76 -9.75
C ASN A 69 2.71 13.59 -10.42
N LYS A 70 3.65 13.93 -11.31
CA LYS A 70 4.44 12.95 -12.04
C LYS A 70 5.61 12.47 -11.20
N PHE A 71 5.74 11.16 -11.05
CA PHE A 71 6.85 10.49 -10.38
C PHE A 71 7.58 9.61 -11.38
N ASN A 72 8.91 9.69 -11.35
CA ASN A 72 9.78 8.73 -12.01
C ASN A 72 10.41 7.86 -10.92
N ILE A 73 10.23 6.55 -11.06
CA ILE A 73 10.61 5.55 -10.07
C ILE A 73 11.53 4.55 -10.77
N GLU A 74 12.67 4.26 -10.17
CA GLU A 74 13.58 3.19 -10.60
C GLU A 74 13.59 2.10 -9.54
N PHE A 75 13.17 0.90 -9.93
CA PHE A 75 13.23 -0.29 -9.11
C PHE A 75 14.67 -0.81 -9.05
N PHE A 76 15.02 -1.46 -7.94
CA PHE A 76 16.37 -2.05 -7.77
C PHE A 76 16.64 -3.23 -8.69
N ASP A 77 15.60 -3.79 -9.32
CA ASP A 77 15.70 -4.79 -10.39
C ASP A 77 15.96 -4.16 -11.77
N GLY A 78 16.09 -2.83 -11.86
CA GLY A 78 16.36 -2.09 -13.09
C GLY A 78 15.10 -1.66 -13.87
N ARG A 79 13.90 -2.08 -13.45
CA ARG A 79 12.66 -1.57 -14.05
C ARG A 79 12.49 -0.08 -13.77
N LYS A 80 11.90 0.64 -14.71
CA LYS A 80 11.56 2.05 -14.56
C LYS A 80 10.06 2.25 -14.74
N LEU A 81 9.48 3.09 -13.88
CA LEU A 81 8.08 3.43 -13.90
C LEU A 81 7.94 4.95 -13.89
N THR A 82 7.14 5.46 -14.81
CA THR A 82 6.69 6.85 -14.80
C THR A 82 5.18 6.85 -14.63
N THR A 83 4.69 7.43 -13.55
CA THR A 83 3.26 7.49 -13.23
C THR A 83 2.88 8.86 -12.70
N ASN A 84 1.65 9.28 -12.95
CA ASN A 84 1.05 10.45 -12.35
C ASN A 84 -0.05 10.09 -11.33
N ASN A 85 -0.18 8.82 -10.95
CA ASN A 85 -1.26 8.32 -10.13
C ASN A 85 -0.73 7.40 -9.02
N LEU A 86 0.22 7.91 -8.24
CA LEU A 86 0.89 7.14 -7.19
C LEU A 86 0.13 7.26 -5.86
N TRP A 87 -0.40 6.15 -5.34
CA TRP A 87 -1.17 6.14 -4.09
C TRP A 87 -0.30 5.75 -2.91
N SER A 88 -0.37 6.54 -1.83
CA SER A 88 0.31 6.22 -0.58
C SER A 88 -0.54 5.28 0.27
N ASN A 89 0.03 4.15 0.66
CA ASN A 89 -0.54 3.26 1.68
C ASN A 89 -0.02 3.58 3.09
N GLY A 90 0.94 4.52 3.21
CA GLY A 90 1.52 4.96 4.48
C GLY A 90 2.90 4.38 4.77
N GLU A 91 3.43 4.71 5.95
CA GLU A 91 4.72 4.22 6.43
C GLU A 91 4.62 2.74 6.83
N VAL A 92 5.58 1.93 6.39
CA VAL A 92 5.66 0.50 6.71
C VAL A 92 6.00 0.33 8.21
N PRO A 93 5.12 -0.31 9.01
CA PRO A 93 5.37 -0.54 10.42
C PRO A 93 6.59 -1.43 10.64
N LYS A 94 7.27 -1.25 11.76
CA LYS A 94 8.55 -1.92 12.09
C LYS A 94 8.51 -3.44 11.90
N GLU A 95 7.41 -4.08 12.26
CA GLU A 95 7.22 -5.54 12.13
C GLU A 95 7.19 -6.02 10.67
N TYR A 96 6.74 -5.18 9.73
CA TYR A 96 6.64 -5.51 8.31
C TYR A 96 7.85 -5.08 7.48
N ARG A 97 8.73 -4.21 7.99
CA ARG A 97 9.90 -3.71 7.23
C ARG A 97 10.84 -4.82 6.73
N LYS A 98 10.90 -5.95 7.44
CA LYS A 98 11.67 -7.13 7.00
C LYS A 98 11.01 -7.86 5.83
N LEU A 99 9.67 -7.82 5.74
CA LEU A 99 8.88 -8.48 4.70
C LEU A 99 8.68 -7.59 3.48
N LEU A 100 8.66 -6.27 3.70
CA LEU A 100 8.52 -5.21 2.71
C LEU A 100 9.77 -4.31 2.75
N PRO A 101 10.94 -4.80 2.30
CA PRO A 101 12.12 -3.97 2.18
C PRO A 101 11.94 -2.95 1.05
N ASP A 102 12.73 -1.88 1.09
CA ASP A 102 12.83 -0.93 -0.02
C ASP A 102 13.17 -1.67 -1.31
N ASN A 103 12.41 -1.38 -2.37
CA ASN A 103 12.56 -2.04 -3.67
C ASN A 103 12.71 -1.06 -4.83
N ALA A 104 12.57 0.25 -4.55
CA ALA A 104 12.69 1.29 -5.54
C ALA A 104 13.20 2.60 -4.93
N LYS A 105 13.55 3.53 -5.81
CA LYS A 105 13.95 4.90 -5.48
C LYS A 105 13.26 5.88 -6.43
N LEU A 106 13.00 7.08 -5.92
CA LEU A 106 12.59 8.21 -6.76
C LEU A 106 13.80 8.74 -7.51
N ILE A 107 13.64 8.98 -8.81
CA ILE A 107 14.65 9.60 -9.68
C ILE A 107 14.10 10.93 -10.21
N ARG A 108 15.01 11.90 -10.39
CA ARG A 108 14.70 13.22 -10.94
C ARG A 108 15.02 13.27 -12.41
#